data_AF-A0A1C6IPJ3-F1
#
_entry.id   AF-A0A1C6IPJ3-F1
#
_cell.length_a   1.000
_cell.length_b   1.000
_cell.length_c   1.000
_cell.angle_alpha   90.00
_cell.angle_beta   90.00
_cell.angle_gamma   90.00
#
_symmetry.space_group_name_H-M   'P 1'
#
loop_
_entity.id
_entity.type
_entity.pdbx_description
1 polymer ?
#
loop_
_entity_poly.entity_id
_entity_poly.type
_entity_poly.pdbx_seq_one_letter_code
_entity_poly.pdbx_strand_id
1 'polypeptide(L)'
;MKTVKTIIDGKFIKVESPYNPVFVRKARQIQGRWDKPYWIFPLKNKEYVINVLLDAYGDCGKLSDGEIPCIEVTLDMDKYPFNRYITIDTLIVAERPSRDKDVILSPNVLVVQGGFEKSGGSAKYPCIKPLDGTILQVENVPLVVAERAKNLNGITIKKAGCADNSTNNRKTLLEEKEKLLKRLEEIDNLLNKT
;
A
#
# COMPACT_ATOMS: atom_id res chain seq x y z
N MET A 1 -15.61 9.59 -5.31
CA MET A 1 -14.58 8.95 -4.46
C MET A 1 -14.61 9.60 -3.09
N LYS A 2 -14.57 8.83 -2.01
CA LYS A 2 -14.52 9.39 -0.65
C LYS A 2 -13.07 9.31 -0.15
N THR A 3 -12.36 10.42 -0.30
CA THR A 3 -10.96 10.59 0.13
C THR A 3 -10.90 10.74 1.65
N VAL A 4 -9.84 10.22 2.27
CA VAL A 4 -9.56 10.47 3.69
C VAL A 4 -9.10 11.93 3.83
N LYS A 5 -9.75 12.69 4.71
CA LYS A 5 -9.31 14.05 5.05
C LYS A 5 -8.90 14.10 6.51
N THR A 6 -7.75 14.71 6.77
CA THR A 6 -7.21 14.86 8.11
C THR A 6 -6.90 16.31 8.42
N ILE A 7 -7.26 16.76 9.62
CA ILE A 7 -7.05 18.12 10.11
C ILE A 7 -6.46 18.04 11.52
N ILE A 8 -5.40 18.81 11.79
CA ILE A 8 -4.87 19.00 13.14
C ILE A 8 -5.56 20.22 13.75
N ASP A 9 -6.21 20.03 14.88
CA ASP A 9 -6.93 21.06 15.64
C ASP A 9 -6.38 21.10 17.07
N GLY A 10 -5.37 21.95 17.28
CA GLY A 10 -4.66 22.07 18.55
C GLY A 10 -4.05 20.74 19.01
N LYS A 11 -4.62 20.15 20.07
CA LYS A 11 -4.17 18.87 20.66
C LYS A 11 -4.87 17.65 20.07
N PHE A 12 -5.68 17.82 19.03
CA PHE A 12 -6.48 16.75 18.44
C PHE A 12 -6.26 16.64 16.93
N ILE A 13 -6.53 15.44 16.42
CA ILE A 13 -6.58 15.11 15.01
C ILE A 13 -8.04 14.79 14.68
N LYS A 14 -8.60 15.43 13.66
CA LYS A 14 -9.92 15.14 13.10
C LYS A 14 -9.74 14.38 11.78
N VAL A 15 -10.41 13.25 11.65
CA VAL A 15 -10.39 12.40 10.45
C VAL A 15 -11.81 12.27 9.90
N GLU A 16 -12.00 12.69 8.66
CA GLU A 16 -13.19 12.40 7.85
C GLU A 16 -12.86 11.24 6.90
N SER A 17 -13.62 10.15 6.97
CA SER A 17 -13.38 8.97 6.14
C SER A 17 -14.68 8.21 5.82
N PRO A 18 -14.70 7.39 4.76
CA PRO A 18 -15.77 6.41 4.54
C PRO A 18 -15.99 5.52 5.76
N TYR A 19 -17.15 4.88 5.86
CA TYR A 19 -17.28 3.78 6.80
C TYR A 19 -16.41 2.60 6.35
N ASN A 20 -15.43 2.23 7.17
CA ASN A 20 -14.67 1.00 7.03
C ASN A 20 -14.68 0.28 8.40
N PRO A 21 -15.21 -0.95 8.51
CA PRO A 21 -15.31 -1.65 9.79
C PRO A 21 -13.94 -1.95 10.42
N VAL A 22 -12.90 -2.15 9.61
CA VAL A 22 -11.52 -2.34 10.09
C VAL A 22 -11.02 -1.05 10.73
N PHE A 23 -11.24 0.09 10.07
CA PHE A 23 -10.90 1.41 10.61
C PHE A 23 -11.63 1.69 11.91
N VAL A 24 -12.95 1.50 11.97
CA VAL A 24 -13.76 1.78 13.18
C VAL A 24 -13.28 0.95 14.37
N ARG A 25 -12.94 -0.32 14.16
CA ARG A 25 -12.41 -1.19 15.21
C ARG A 25 -11.05 -0.68 15.72
N LYS A 26 -10.10 -0.41 14.81
CA LYS A 26 -8.76 0.07 15.15
C LYS A 26 -8.79 1.47 15.77
N ALA A 27 -9.64 2.37 15.29
CA ALA A 27 -9.81 3.73 15.78
C ALA A 27 -10.15 3.76 17.28
N ARG A 28 -11.06 2.88 17.73
CA ARG A 28 -11.41 2.76 19.15
C ARG A 28 -10.24 2.29 20.02
N GLN A 29 -9.35 1.45 19.49
CA GLN A 29 -8.18 0.95 20.22
C GLN A 29 -7.12 2.05 20.45
N ILE A 30 -7.04 3.05 19.57
CA ILE A 30 -6.08 4.16 19.66
C ILE A 30 -6.69 5.43 20.27
N GLN A 31 -7.71 5.26 21.12
CA GLN A 31 -8.43 6.35 21.82
C GLN A 31 -9.17 7.31 20.88
N GLY A 32 -9.58 6.83 19.71
CA GLY A 32 -10.45 7.55 18.80
C GLY A 32 -11.89 7.62 19.32
N ARG A 33 -12.48 8.81 19.27
CA ARG A 33 -13.91 9.03 19.52
C ARG A 33 -14.62 9.46 18.25
N TRP A 34 -15.83 8.98 18.05
CA TRP A 34 -16.68 9.45 16.96
C TRP A 34 -17.44 10.70 17.42
N ASP A 35 -17.25 11.81 16.69
CA ASP A 35 -17.92 13.09 16.89
C ASP A 35 -18.30 13.64 15.50
N LYS A 36 -19.52 13.33 15.07
CA LYS A 36 -19.97 13.45 13.67
C LYS A 36 -19.64 14.84 13.10
N PRO A 37 -19.03 14.93 11.90
CA PRO A 37 -18.71 13.87 10.95
C PRO A 37 -17.30 13.27 11.11
N TYR A 38 -16.60 13.50 12.22
CA TYR A 38 -15.19 13.19 12.38
C TYR A 38 -14.91 12.09 13.39
N TRP A 39 -13.86 11.31 13.14
CA TRP A 39 -13.14 10.62 14.19
C TRP A 39 -12.11 11.58 14.80
N ILE A 40 -12.15 11.74 16.11
CA ILE A 40 -11.24 12.62 16.86
C ILE A 40 -10.25 11.77 17.63
N PHE A 41 -8.96 12.05 17.46
CA PHE A 41 -7.86 11.39 18.15
C PHE A 41 -6.99 12.41 18.89
N PRO A 42 -6.33 12.04 19.99
CA PRO A 42 -5.28 12.87 20.59
C PRO A 42 -4.07 13.00 19.65
N LEU A 43 -3.49 14.21 19.54
CA LEU A 43 -2.32 14.47 18.69
C LEU A 43 -1.10 13.62 19.09
N LYS A 44 -0.96 13.30 20.37
CA LYS A 44 0.09 12.38 20.88
C LYS A 44 0.06 10.99 20.23
N ASN A 45 -1.06 10.59 19.63
CA ASN A 45 -1.22 9.31 18.95
C ASN A 45 -1.06 9.44 17.43
N LYS A 46 -0.51 10.55 16.91
CA LYS A 46 -0.37 10.85 15.46
C LYS A 46 0.12 9.65 14.66
N GLU A 47 1.22 9.03 15.07
CA GLU A 47 1.82 7.89 14.36
C GLU A 47 0.88 6.67 14.29
N TYR A 48 0.16 6.38 15.37
CA TYR A 48 -0.84 5.30 15.37
C TYR A 48 -2.01 5.62 14.45
N VAL A 49 -2.45 6.88 14.41
CA VAL A 49 -3.51 7.32 13.50
C VAL A 49 -3.07 7.15 12.04
N ILE A 50 -1.84 7.54 11.69
CA ILE A 50 -1.27 7.35 10.34
C ILE A 50 -1.33 5.87 9.96
N ASN A 51 -0.79 4.98 10.81
CA ASN A 51 -0.76 3.55 10.54
C ASN A 51 -2.16 2.96 10.35
N VAL A 52 -3.11 3.34 11.19
CA VAL A 52 -4.49 2.86 11.08
C VAL A 52 -5.18 3.34 9.79
N LEU A 53 -4.87 4.56 9.34
CA LEU A 53 -5.40 5.10 8.09
C LEU A 53 -4.78 4.42 6.87
N LEU A 54 -3.46 4.22 6.86
CA LEU A 54 -2.76 3.48 5.81
C LEU A 54 -3.26 2.03 5.71
N ASP A 55 -3.46 1.38 6.85
CA ASP A 55 -3.98 0.02 6.91
C ASP A 55 -5.39 -0.12 6.32
N ALA A 56 -6.24 0.89 6.54
CA ALA A 56 -7.65 0.82 6.16
C ALA A 56 -7.94 1.38 4.77
N TYR A 57 -7.16 2.37 4.33
CA TYR A 57 -7.45 3.15 3.13
C TYR A 57 -6.26 3.30 2.18
N GLY A 58 -5.05 2.92 2.61
CA GLY A 58 -3.81 3.20 1.86
C GLY A 58 -3.40 4.67 1.85
N ASP A 59 -4.12 5.53 2.57
CA ASP A 59 -3.96 6.98 2.57
C ASP A 59 -4.16 7.52 3.99
N CYS A 60 -3.30 8.44 4.44
CA CYS A 60 -3.42 9.13 5.71
C CYS A 60 -3.74 10.62 5.58
N GLY A 61 -4.14 11.09 4.40
CA GLY A 61 -4.39 12.50 4.12
C GLY A 61 -3.14 13.35 4.34
N LYS A 62 -3.31 14.51 4.98
CA LYS A 62 -2.24 15.47 5.27
C LYS A 62 -1.57 15.25 6.63
N LEU A 63 -1.67 14.04 7.19
CA LEU A 63 -1.17 13.77 8.52
C LEU A 63 0.32 13.42 8.53
N SER A 64 0.89 12.91 7.44
CA SER A 64 2.33 12.69 7.33
C SER A 64 3.05 13.97 6.88
N ASP A 65 4.20 14.25 7.50
CA ASP A 65 5.02 15.42 7.15
C ASP A 65 5.99 15.11 5.97
N GLY A 66 6.00 13.88 5.49
CA GLY A 66 6.80 13.41 4.34
C GLY A 66 6.01 12.53 3.38
N GLU A 67 6.60 12.24 2.22
CA GLU A 67 6.05 11.32 1.24
C GLU A 67 6.01 9.91 1.82
N ILE A 68 4.84 9.27 1.74
CA ILE A 68 4.68 7.87 2.12
C ILE A 68 5.19 7.04 0.94
N PRO A 69 6.25 6.22 1.13
CA PRO A 69 6.76 5.40 0.05
C PRO A 69 5.69 4.39 -0.34
N CYS A 70 5.26 4.47 -1.60
CA CYS A 70 4.29 3.56 -2.19
C CYS A 70 4.95 2.74 -3.30
N ILE A 71 4.47 1.53 -3.50
CA ILE A 71 5.00 0.58 -4.49
C ILE A 71 3.87 -0.08 -5.27
N GLU A 72 4.23 -0.75 -6.36
CA GLU A 72 3.31 -1.58 -7.13
C GLU A 72 3.39 -3.03 -6.63
N VAL A 73 2.25 -3.69 -6.55
CA VAL A 73 2.16 -5.09 -6.15
C VAL A 73 1.37 -5.86 -7.20
N THR A 74 1.89 -7.00 -7.62
CA THR A 74 1.20 -7.94 -8.50
C THR A 74 0.70 -9.13 -7.68
N LEU A 75 -0.56 -9.51 -7.89
CA LEU A 75 -1.20 -10.67 -7.26
C LEU A 75 -1.49 -11.73 -8.33
N ASP A 76 -0.89 -12.91 -8.17
CA ASP A 76 -1.19 -14.13 -8.93
C ASP A 76 -2.33 -14.87 -8.24
N MET A 77 -3.54 -14.77 -8.81
CA MET A 77 -4.76 -15.27 -8.18
C MET A 77 -4.88 -16.79 -8.14
N ASP A 78 -4.08 -17.52 -8.91
CA ASP A 78 -4.06 -18.99 -8.87
C ASP A 78 -3.45 -19.49 -7.55
N LYS A 79 -2.60 -18.67 -6.93
CA LYS A 79 -1.91 -18.97 -5.66
C LYS A 79 -2.42 -18.13 -4.49
N TYR A 80 -3.14 -17.04 -4.78
CA TYR A 80 -3.59 -16.10 -3.77
C TYR A 80 -4.89 -16.57 -3.10
N PRO A 81 -4.97 -16.56 -1.75
CA PRO A 81 -6.22 -16.88 -1.09
C PRO A 81 -7.29 -15.82 -1.42
N PHE A 82 -8.47 -16.27 -1.86
CA PHE A 82 -9.60 -15.40 -2.14
C PHE A 82 -10.86 -15.84 -1.42
N ASN A 83 -11.67 -14.86 -1.02
CA ASN A 83 -13.02 -15.09 -0.50
C ASN A 83 -13.97 -14.02 -1.05
N ARG A 84 -14.87 -13.47 -0.22
CA ARG A 84 -15.65 -12.28 -0.54
C ARG A 84 -14.78 -11.05 -0.83
N TYR A 85 -13.63 -10.97 -0.18
CA TYR A 85 -12.65 -9.89 -0.30
C TYR A 85 -11.32 -10.48 -0.78
N ILE A 86 -10.61 -9.71 -1.60
CA ILE A 86 -9.17 -9.88 -1.80
C ILE A 86 -8.51 -8.74 -1.04
N THR A 87 -7.52 -9.06 -0.21
CA THR A 87 -6.82 -8.11 0.64
C THR A 87 -5.31 -8.27 0.53
N ILE A 88 -4.57 -7.17 0.47
CA ILE A 88 -3.12 -7.15 0.75
C ILE A 88 -2.97 -6.77 2.21
N ASP A 89 -2.64 -7.74 3.07
CA ASP A 89 -2.70 -7.59 4.52
C ASP A 89 -4.08 -7.08 4.98
N THR A 90 -4.24 -5.79 5.32
CA THR A 90 -5.55 -5.21 5.69
C THR A 90 -6.19 -4.35 4.61
N LEU A 91 -5.48 -4.07 3.52
CA LEU A 91 -5.98 -3.23 2.43
C LEU A 91 -6.88 -4.05 1.51
N ILE A 92 -8.16 -3.68 1.40
CA ILE A 92 -9.11 -4.33 0.49
C ILE A 92 -8.83 -3.85 -0.95
N VAL A 93 -8.52 -4.80 -1.83
CA VAL A 93 -8.24 -4.54 -3.25
C VAL A 93 -9.40 -4.92 -4.17
N ALA A 94 -10.22 -5.88 -3.73
CA ALA A 94 -11.45 -6.26 -4.43
C ALA A 94 -12.51 -6.77 -3.45
N GLU A 95 -13.78 -6.54 -3.78
CA GLU A 95 -14.94 -7.08 -3.06
C GLU A 95 -15.97 -7.62 -4.06
N ARG A 96 -16.61 -8.75 -3.72
CA ARG A 96 -17.90 -9.14 -4.30
C ARG A 96 -19.04 -8.88 -3.30
N PRO A 97 -19.94 -7.91 -3.54
CA PRO A 97 -20.96 -7.52 -2.57
C PRO A 97 -22.08 -8.57 -2.44
N SER A 98 -22.41 -9.28 -3.53
CA SER A 98 -23.36 -10.40 -3.51
C SER A 98 -23.02 -11.44 -4.58
N ARG A 99 -23.56 -12.65 -4.45
CA ARG A 99 -23.24 -13.81 -5.31
C ARG A 99 -23.23 -13.46 -6.79
N ASP A 100 -24.27 -12.79 -7.26
CA ASP A 100 -24.54 -12.53 -8.69
C ASP A 100 -24.20 -11.09 -9.11
N LYS A 101 -23.42 -10.37 -8.30
CA LYS A 101 -22.91 -9.03 -8.63
C LYS A 101 -21.46 -9.12 -9.08
N ASP A 102 -21.11 -8.25 -10.01
CA ASP A 102 -19.73 -8.11 -10.47
C ASP A 102 -18.78 -7.74 -9.33
N VAL A 103 -17.51 -8.12 -9.50
CA VAL A 103 -16.44 -7.79 -8.56
C VAL A 103 -16.14 -6.30 -8.67
N ILE A 104 -16.15 -5.64 -7.53
CA ILE A 104 -15.79 -4.23 -7.41
C ILE A 104 -14.32 -4.16 -7.03
N LEU A 105 -13.53 -3.53 -7.89
CA LEU A 105 -12.10 -3.28 -7.65
C LEU A 105 -11.91 -1.94 -6.94
N SER A 106 -10.87 -1.88 -6.10
CA SER A 106 -10.40 -0.61 -5.57
C SER A 106 -9.82 0.26 -6.69
N PRO A 107 -9.87 1.60 -6.58
CA PRO A 107 -9.51 2.50 -7.69
C PRO A 107 -8.08 2.35 -8.25
N ASN A 108 -7.17 1.83 -7.42
CA ASN A 108 -5.77 1.61 -7.73
C ASN A 108 -5.47 0.17 -8.18
N VAL A 109 -6.50 -0.59 -8.57
CA VAL A 109 -6.39 -2.00 -8.94
C VAL A 109 -6.80 -2.21 -10.38
N LEU A 110 -5.96 -2.92 -11.13
CA LEU A 110 -6.16 -3.27 -12.53
C LEU A 110 -6.10 -4.78 -12.70
N VAL A 111 -6.97 -5.32 -13.56
CA VAL A 111 -6.86 -6.71 -14.03
C VAL A 111 -5.95 -6.69 -15.25
N VAL A 112 -4.75 -7.24 -15.13
CA VAL A 112 -3.77 -7.30 -16.24
C VAL A 112 -4.06 -8.48 -17.14
N GLN A 113 -4.51 -9.59 -16.56
CA GLN A 113 -4.82 -10.83 -17.25
C GLN A 113 -5.97 -11.55 -16.56
N GLY A 114 -6.77 -12.27 -17.33
CA GLY A 114 -7.88 -13.08 -16.81
C GLY A 114 -9.09 -12.25 -16.45
N GLY A 115 -9.72 -12.57 -15.31
CA GLY A 115 -10.93 -11.90 -14.86
C GLY A 115 -11.62 -12.64 -13.72
N PHE A 116 -12.89 -12.34 -13.54
CA PHE A 116 -13.71 -12.94 -12.49
C PHE A 116 -14.96 -13.57 -13.10
N GLU A 117 -15.41 -14.66 -12.49
CA GLU A 117 -16.68 -15.29 -12.85
C GLU A 117 -17.85 -14.32 -12.70
N LYS A 118 -18.94 -14.51 -13.45
CA LYS A 118 -20.14 -13.65 -13.27
C LYS A 118 -20.82 -13.88 -11.93
N SER A 119 -20.68 -15.08 -11.36
CA SER A 119 -21.27 -15.47 -10.09
C SER A 119 -20.28 -16.26 -9.23
N GLY A 120 -20.34 -16.09 -7.91
CA GLY A 120 -19.45 -16.82 -7.01
C GLY A 120 -19.93 -16.93 -5.58
N GLY A 121 -19.78 -18.14 -5.01
CA GLY A 121 -20.20 -18.47 -3.66
C GLY A 121 -21.71 -18.71 -3.54
N SER A 122 -22.28 -18.37 -2.39
CA SER A 122 -23.73 -18.45 -2.10
C SER A 122 -24.30 -17.07 -1.78
N ALA A 123 -25.62 -16.94 -1.69
CA ALA A 123 -26.26 -15.68 -1.29
C ALA A 123 -25.79 -15.20 0.09
N LYS A 124 -25.53 -16.13 1.02
CA LYS A 124 -25.03 -15.84 2.37
C LYS A 124 -23.52 -15.60 2.41
N TYR A 125 -22.77 -16.27 1.53
CA TYR A 125 -21.30 -16.21 1.46
C TYR A 125 -20.83 -15.98 0.01
N PRO A 126 -20.90 -14.74 -0.51
CA PRO A 126 -20.37 -14.40 -1.82
C PRO A 126 -18.86 -14.66 -1.90
N CYS A 127 -18.37 -14.99 -3.09
CA CYS A 127 -16.95 -15.27 -3.33
C CYS A 127 -16.50 -14.70 -4.69
N ILE A 128 -15.31 -14.14 -4.76
CA ILE A 128 -14.80 -13.42 -5.94
C ILE A 128 -14.57 -14.35 -7.15
N LYS A 129 -14.21 -15.63 -6.93
CA LYS A 129 -13.92 -16.64 -7.97
C LYS A 129 -13.18 -16.08 -9.20
N PRO A 130 -11.85 -15.92 -9.12
CA PRO A 130 -11.00 -15.60 -10.27
C PRO A 130 -11.04 -16.70 -11.34
N LEU A 131 -10.84 -16.32 -12.59
CA LEU A 131 -10.55 -17.26 -13.69
C LEU A 131 -9.09 -17.71 -13.61
N ASP A 132 -8.78 -18.88 -14.16
CA ASP A 132 -7.41 -19.39 -14.18
C ASP A 132 -6.45 -18.41 -14.89
N GLY A 133 -5.28 -18.18 -14.29
CA GLY A 133 -4.28 -17.24 -14.79
C GLY A 133 -4.64 -15.77 -14.58
N THR A 134 -5.55 -15.46 -13.64
CA THR A 134 -5.91 -14.07 -13.33
C THR A 134 -4.81 -13.36 -12.57
N ILE A 135 -4.40 -12.19 -13.07
CA ILE A 135 -3.34 -11.38 -12.48
C ILE A 135 -3.89 -9.98 -12.18
N LEU A 136 -3.76 -9.55 -10.92
CA LEU A 136 -4.11 -8.20 -10.50
C LEU A 136 -2.85 -7.37 -10.29
N GLN A 137 -2.88 -6.13 -10.76
CA GLN A 137 -1.87 -5.13 -10.47
C GLN A 137 -2.48 -4.07 -9.55
N VAL A 138 -1.81 -3.81 -8.44
CA VAL A 138 -2.22 -2.84 -7.42
C VAL A 138 -1.17 -1.76 -7.31
N GLU A 139 -1.54 -0.55 -7.67
CA GLU A 139 -0.67 0.62 -7.59
C GLU A 139 -0.81 1.33 -6.23
N ASN A 140 0.17 2.18 -5.91
CA ASN A 140 0.13 3.05 -4.73
C ASN A 140 -0.09 2.30 -3.41
N VAL A 141 0.47 1.09 -3.26
CA VAL A 141 0.40 0.34 -2.00
C VAL A 141 1.47 0.89 -1.05
N PRO A 142 1.13 1.34 0.17
CA PRO A 142 2.13 1.79 1.13
C PRO A 142 3.15 0.68 1.42
N LEU A 143 4.45 1.02 1.41
CA LEU A 143 5.55 0.07 1.60
C LEU A 143 5.40 -0.76 2.87
N VAL A 144 4.92 -0.15 3.95
CA VAL A 144 4.66 -0.82 5.24
C VAL A 144 3.64 -1.96 5.09
N VAL A 145 2.58 -1.75 4.30
CA VAL A 145 1.55 -2.76 4.05
C VAL A 145 2.13 -3.89 3.19
N ALA A 146 2.87 -3.54 2.14
CA ALA A 146 3.47 -4.51 1.24
C ALA A 146 4.55 -5.39 1.90
N GLU A 147 5.42 -4.83 2.75
CA GLU A 147 6.46 -5.60 3.46
C GLU A 147 5.83 -6.59 4.44
N ARG A 148 4.73 -6.24 5.13
CA ARG A 148 4.00 -7.20 5.98
C ARG A 148 3.37 -8.34 5.17
N ALA A 149 2.93 -8.04 3.95
CA ALA A 149 2.30 -9.00 3.05
C ALA A 149 3.31 -9.84 2.24
N LYS A 150 4.61 -9.50 2.26
CA LYS A 150 5.64 -10.05 1.36
C LYS A 150 5.78 -11.58 1.37
N ASN A 151 5.46 -12.22 2.49
CA ASN A 151 5.56 -13.68 2.65
C ASN A 151 4.26 -14.41 2.25
N LEU A 152 3.22 -13.70 1.80
CA LEU A 152 2.00 -14.32 1.31
C LEU A 152 2.23 -14.93 -0.08
N ASN A 153 1.73 -16.14 -0.28
CA ASN A 153 1.80 -16.82 -1.56
C ASN A 153 1.05 -16.02 -2.64
N GLY A 154 1.65 -15.92 -3.83
CA GLY A 154 1.06 -15.23 -4.98
C GLY A 154 1.28 -13.71 -5.00
N ILE A 155 2.06 -13.14 -4.07
CA ILE A 155 2.43 -11.71 -4.11
C ILE A 155 3.81 -11.52 -4.75
N THR A 156 3.88 -10.61 -5.72
CA THR A 156 5.15 -10.09 -6.25
C THR A 156 5.19 -8.58 -6.05
N ILE A 157 6.20 -8.11 -5.31
CA ILE A 157 6.40 -6.69 -5.05
C ILE A 157 7.27 -6.09 -6.16
N LYS A 158 6.72 -5.13 -6.92
CA LYS A 158 7.47 -4.28 -7.83
C LYS A 158 7.71 -2.94 -7.15
N LYS A 159 8.96 -2.68 -6.74
CA LYS A 159 9.30 -1.40 -6.13
C LYS A 159 9.05 -0.27 -7.15
N ALA A 160 8.07 0.59 -6.89
CA ALA A 160 7.94 1.85 -7.62
C ALA A 160 9.17 2.69 -7.21
N GLY A 161 10.14 2.79 -8.11
CA GLY A 161 11.49 3.28 -7.82
C GLY A 161 12.62 2.27 -8.01
N CYS A 162 12.37 1.10 -8.62
CA CYS A 162 13.42 0.34 -9.31
C CYS A 162 12.87 -0.10 -10.67
N ALA A 163 13.14 0.74 -11.69
CA ALA A 163 13.39 0.20 -13.01
C ALA A 163 14.33 -1.01 -12.89
N ASP A 164 14.19 -2.00 -13.76
CA ASP A 164 15.10 -3.14 -13.90
C ASP A 164 16.57 -2.73 -13.70
N ASN A 165 17.06 -2.88 -12.48
CA ASN A 165 18.32 -2.31 -12.00
C ASN A 165 19.48 -3.30 -12.12
N SER A 166 19.42 -4.22 -13.09
CA SER A 166 20.58 -5.05 -13.42
C SER A 166 21.53 -4.33 -14.38
N THR A 167 20.98 -3.62 -15.38
CA THR A 167 21.81 -3.05 -16.46
C THR A 167 22.12 -1.57 -16.27
N ASN A 168 21.15 -0.75 -15.84
CA ASN A 168 21.36 0.69 -15.64
C ASN A 168 22.16 0.99 -14.37
N ASN A 169 21.89 0.26 -13.28
CA ASN A 169 22.58 0.45 -12.01
C ASN A 169 24.06 0.08 -12.08
N ARG A 170 24.43 -0.96 -12.86
CA ARG A 170 25.84 -1.33 -13.03
C ARG A 170 26.63 -0.22 -13.74
N LYS A 171 26.04 0.42 -14.76
CA LYS A 171 26.72 1.48 -15.51
C LYS A 171 26.87 2.74 -14.67
N THR A 172 25.82 3.20 -13.99
CA THR A 172 25.89 4.35 -13.08
C THR A 172 26.85 4.11 -11.91
N LEU A 173 26.83 2.91 -11.31
CA LEU A 173 27.76 2.56 -10.23
C LEU A 173 29.21 2.47 -10.72
N LEU A 174 29.46 2.05 -11.96
CA LEU A 174 30.81 2.07 -12.55
C LEU A 174 31.31 3.50 -12.78
N GLU A 175 30.44 4.38 -13.27
CA GLU A 175 30.76 5.81 -13.47
C GLU A 175 31.05 6.51 -12.14
N GLU A 176 30.27 6.24 -11.09
CA GLU A 176 30.52 6.74 -9.74
C GLU A 176 31.82 6.18 -9.14
N LYS A 177 32.07 4.87 -9.29
CA LYS A 177 33.32 4.24 -8.86
C LYS A 177 34.54 4.90 -9.49
N GLU A 178 34.48 5.21 -10.79
CA GLU A 178 35.59 5.85 -11.50
C GLU A 178 35.86 7.28 -11.00
N LYS A 179 34.80 8.06 -10.73
CA LYS A 179 34.93 9.39 -10.12
C LYS A 179 35.55 9.33 -8.73
N LEU A 180 35.12 8.37 -7.90
CA LEU A 180 35.65 8.18 -6.55
C LEU A 180 37.13 7.76 -6.55
N LEU A 181 37.53 6.89 -7.48
CA LEU A 181 38.94 6.51 -7.65
C LEU A 181 39.81 7.70 -8.04
N LYS A 182 39.38 8.53 -9.01
CA LYS A 182 40.09 9.76 -9.38
C LYS A 182 40.25 10.71 -8.19
N ARG A 183 39.19 10.84 -7.37
CA ARG A 183 39.24 11.69 -6.16
C ARG A 183 40.17 11.13 -5.10
N LEU A 184 40.22 9.80 -4.93
CA LEU A 184 41.15 9.15 -4.02
C LEU A 184 42.60 9.32 -4.47
N GLU A 185 42.90 9.16 -5.77
CA GLU A 185 44.24 9.43 -6.30
C GLU A 185 44.68 10.88 -6.07
N GLU A 186 43.77 11.85 -6.24
CA GLU A 186 44.05 13.26 -5.95
C GLU A 186 44.35 13.47 -4.46
N ILE A 187 43.57 12.84 -3.57
CA ILE A 187 43.76 12.89 -2.11
C ILE A 187 45.09 12.23 -1.72
N ASP A 188 45.41 11.06 -2.26
CA ASP A 188 46.66 10.34 -1.97
C ASP A 188 47.88 11.13 -2.47
N ASN A 189 47.78 11.79 -3.62
CA ASN A 189 48.83 12.67 -4.12
C ASN A 189 49.04 13.92 -3.24
N LEU A 190 47.99 14.42 -2.60
CA LEU A 190 48.08 15.52 -1.64
C LEU A 190 48.68 15.06 -0.30
N LEU A 191 48.31 13.87 0.17
CA LEU A 191 48.78 13.33 1.45
C LEU A 191 50.22 12.81 1.38
N ASN A 192 50.63 12.20 0.27
CA ASN A 192 52.00 11.68 0.06
C ASN A 192 53.00 12.76 -0.41
N LYS A 193 52.58 14.02 -0.55
CA LYS A 193 53.46 15.16 -0.87
C LYS A 193 54.14 15.78 0.37
N THR A 194 54.22 15.02 1.46
CA THR A 194 54.92 15.36 2.71
C THR A 194 56.11 14.43 2.89
#